data_AF-A0A507WD91-F1
#
_entry.id   AF-A0A507WD91-F1
#
_cell.length_a   1.000
_cell.length_b   1.000
_cell.length_c   1.000
_cell.angle_alpha   90.00
_cell.angle_beta   90.00
_cell.angle_gamma   90.00
#
_symmetry.space_group_name_H-M   'P 1'
#
loop_
_entity.id
_entity.type
_entity.pdbx_description
1 polymer ?
#
loop_
_entity_poly.entity_id
_entity_poly.type
_entity_poly.pdbx_seq_one_letter_code
_entity_poly.pdbx_strand_id
1 'polypeptide(L)'
;MQTIRQIRVIQRLCQASLSIAALTIGVFVTAILGLHHLSTISGHILEGVFLACAVMGGVLLLVIRRLRCPVCHNVFVGKREPTLFTPICRHCGRRSGDRG
;
A
#
# COMPACT_ATOMS: atom_id res chain seq x y z
N MET A 1 12.95 -13.98 12.78
CA MET A 1 13.61 -13.42 11.58
C MET A 1 12.54 -12.92 10.61
N GLN A 2 12.29 -11.60 10.53
CA GLN A 2 11.41 -11.06 9.49
C GLN A 2 12.11 -11.21 8.13
N THR A 3 11.65 -12.15 7.31
CA THR A 3 12.25 -12.40 6.01
C THR A 3 11.81 -11.32 5.04
N ILE A 4 12.73 -10.83 4.22
CA ILE A 4 12.48 -9.69 3.35
C ILE A 4 11.44 -10.00 2.24
N ARG A 5 11.07 -11.28 2.05
CA ARG A 5 9.88 -11.72 1.32
C ARG A 5 8.59 -11.13 1.90
N GLN A 6 8.47 -11.01 3.22
CA GLN A 6 7.34 -10.38 3.90
C GLN A 6 7.25 -8.89 3.57
N ILE A 7 8.38 -8.18 3.48
CA ILE A 7 8.40 -6.76 3.11
C ILE A 7 7.80 -6.54 1.71
N ARG A 8 8.19 -7.37 0.73
CA ARG A 8 7.63 -7.29 -0.63
C ARG A 8 6.16 -7.70 -0.69
N VAL A 9 5.73 -8.68 0.11
CA VAL A 9 4.31 -9.05 0.21
C VAL A 9 3.49 -7.90 0.79
N ILE A 10 3.98 -7.23 1.84
CA ILE A 10 3.35 -6.05 2.44
C ILE A 10 3.28 -4.91 1.42
N GLN A 11 4.37 -4.61 0.69
CA GLN A 11 4.35 -3.59 -0.37
C GLN A 11 3.33 -3.90 -1.46
N ARG A 12 3.24 -5.15 -1.93
CA ARG A 12 2.25 -5.57 -2.93
C ARG A 12 0.82 -5.50 -2.40
N LEU A 13 0.58 -5.91 -1.17
CA LEU A 13 -0.74 -5.81 -0.53
C LEU A 13 -1.16 -4.34 -0.39
N CYS A 14 -0.23 -3.47 -0.01
CA CYS A 14 -0.47 -2.03 0.08
C CYS A 14 -0.78 -1.41 -1.28
N GLN A 15 -0.06 -1.83 -2.32
CA GLN A 15 -0.32 -1.38 -3.69
C GLN A 15 -1.71 -1.84 -4.15
N ALA A 16 -2.06 -3.11 -3.91
CA ALA A 16 -3.36 -3.65 -4.26
C ALA A 16 -4.51 -2.94 -3.52
N SER A 17 -4.36 -2.67 -2.22
CA SER A 17 -5.39 -1.97 -1.45
C SER A 17 -5.60 -0.54 -1.92
N LEU A 18 -4.51 0.19 -2.24
CA LEU A 18 -4.59 1.54 -2.80
C LEU A 18 -5.21 1.54 -4.20
N SER A 19 -4.90 0.55 -5.04
CA SER A 19 -5.53 0.40 -6.36
C SER A 19 -7.04 0.15 -6.25
N ILE A 20 -7.47 -0.73 -5.33
CA ILE A 20 -8.90 -1.00 -5.10
C ILE A 20 -9.60 0.26 -4.57
N ALA A 21 -8.97 0.99 -3.66
CA ALA A 21 -9.48 2.28 -3.18
C ALA A 21 -9.61 3.31 -4.32
N ALA A 22 -8.65 3.37 -5.24
CA ALA A 22 -8.73 4.26 -6.40
C ALA A 22 -9.85 3.88 -7.37
N LEU A 23 -10.04 2.58 -7.62
CA LEU A 23 -11.13 2.08 -8.47
C LEU A 23 -12.50 2.38 -7.86
N THR A 24 -12.67 2.18 -6.56
CA THR A 24 -13.93 2.49 -5.85
C THR A 24 -14.25 3.98 -5.90
N ILE A 25 -13.26 4.87 -5.73
CA ILE A 25 -13.43 6.31 -5.97
C ILE A 25 -13.93 6.57 -7.40
N GLY A 26 -13.33 5.92 -8.40
CA GLY A 26 -13.75 6.06 -9.80
C GLY A 26 -15.22 5.71 -10.01
N VAL A 27 -15.69 4.61 -9.41
CA VAL A 27 -17.10 4.20 -9.46
C VAL A 27 -18.02 5.22 -8.77
N PHE A 28 -17.61 5.80 -7.65
CA PHE A 28 -18.39 6.86 -7.00
C PHE A 28 -18.47 8.12 -7.87
N VAL A 29 -17.36 8.53 -8.49
CA VAL A 29 -17.34 9.70 -9.38
C VAL A 29 -18.23 9.49 -10.60
N THR A 30 -18.18 8.32 -11.24
CA THR A 30 -19.06 8.02 -12.40
C THR A 30 -20.53 7.94 -12.01
N ALA A 31 -20.84 7.47 -10.79
CA ALA A 31 -22.19 7.50 -10.25
C ALA A 31 -22.70 8.92 -9.99
N ILE A 32 -21.87 9.79 -9.40
CA ILE A 32 -22.20 11.21 -9.14
C ILE A 32 -22.41 11.98 -10.45
N LEU A 33 -21.61 11.68 -11.47
CA LEU A 33 -21.75 12.26 -12.82
C LEU A 33 -23.02 11.76 -13.57
N GLY A 34 -23.81 10.88 -12.95
CA GLY A 34 -25.05 10.37 -13.52
C GLY A 34 -24.85 9.39 -14.66
N LEU A 35 -23.61 8.92 -14.89
CA LEU A 35 -23.31 7.93 -15.93
C LEU A 35 -23.88 6.56 -15.57
N HIS A 36 -23.99 6.24 -14.27
CA HIS A 36 -24.55 5.00 -13.74
C HIS A 36 -25.45 5.27 -12.54
N HIS A 37 -26.60 4.59 -12.47
CA HIS A 37 -27.51 4.65 -11.33
C HIS A 37 -27.05 3.62 -10.29
N LEU A 38 -26.36 4.06 -9.23
CA LEU A 38 -26.02 3.19 -8.11
C LEU A 38 -27.23 3.07 -7.17
N SER A 39 -27.62 1.84 -6.84
CA SER A 39 -28.61 1.58 -5.80
C SER A 39 -28.04 1.91 -4.42
N THR A 40 -28.87 2.41 -3.50
CA THR A 40 -28.46 2.78 -2.13
C THR A 40 -27.81 1.60 -1.40
N ILE A 41 -28.29 0.38 -1.65
CA ILE A 41 -27.74 -0.86 -1.05
C ILE A 41 -26.33 -1.13 -1.55
N SER A 42 -26.09 -1.01 -2.87
CA SER A 42 -24.74 -1.22 -3.42
C SER A 42 -23.79 -0.10 -3.04
N GLY A 43 -24.28 1.13 -2.87
CA GLY A 43 -23.51 2.27 -2.37
C GLY A 43 -22.92 2.02 -0.98
N HIS A 44 -23.71 1.56 -0.02
CA HIS A 44 -23.23 1.26 1.33
C HIS A 44 -22.21 0.12 1.38
N ILE A 45 -22.38 -0.92 0.55
CA ILE A 45 -21.39 -2.00 0.44
C ILE A 45 -20.07 -1.44 -0.11
N LEU A 46 -20.13 -0.62 -1.16
CA LEU A 46 -18.95 -0.03 -1.78
C LEU A 46 -18.22 0.94 -0.84
N GLU A 47 -18.97 1.71 -0.06
CA GLU A 47 -18.45 2.59 0.99
C GLU A 47 -17.70 1.80 2.07
N GLY A 48 -18.30 0.70 2.56
CA GLY A 48 -17.65 -0.19 3.52
C GLY A 48 -16.35 -0.80 2.99
N VAL A 49 -16.34 -1.25 1.73
CA VAL A 49 -15.14 -1.77 1.07
C VAL A 49 -14.08 -0.67 0.93
N PHE A 50 -14.46 0.53 0.50
CA PHE A 50 -13.55 1.66 0.38
C PHE A 50 -12.90 1.99 1.73
N LEU A 51 -13.71 2.10 2.80
CA LEU A 51 -13.22 2.41 4.13
C LEU A 51 -12.27 1.33 4.64
N ALA A 52 -12.62 0.05 4.49
CA ALA A 52 -11.76 -1.06 4.87
C ALA A 52 -10.43 -1.06 4.11
N CYS A 53 -10.46 -0.87 2.78
CA CYS A 53 -9.26 -0.80 1.95
C CYS A 53 -8.40 0.43 2.29
N ALA A 54 -9.00 1.57 2.58
CA ALA A 54 -8.30 2.79 2.96
C ALA A 54 -7.61 2.65 4.32
N VAL A 55 -8.29 2.09 5.32
CA VAL A 55 -7.72 1.82 6.64
C VAL A 55 -6.58 0.81 6.54
N MET A 56 -6.80 -0.32 5.84
CA MET A 56 -5.74 -1.31 5.63
C MET A 56 -4.55 -0.70 4.88
N GLY A 57 -4.78 0.00 3.76
CA GLY A 57 -3.73 0.67 3.01
C GLY A 57 -2.96 1.68 3.86
N GLY A 58 -3.64 2.46 4.69
CA GLY A 58 -3.03 3.40 5.63
C GLY A 58 -2.14 2.70 6.66
N VAL A 59 -2.62 1.63 7.29
CA VAL A 59 -1.83 0.83 8.23
C VAL A 59 -0.60 0.22 7.55
N LEU A 60 -0.78 -0.37 6.36
CA LEU A 60 0.34 -0.93 5.59
C LEU A 60 1.36 0.14 5.20
N LEU A 61 0.93 1.35 4.81
CA LEU A 61 1.83 2.48 4.53
C LEU A 61 2.66 2.86 5.75
N LEU A 62 2.05 2.92 6.94
CA LEU A 62 2.77 3.20 8.18
C LEU A 62 3.80 2.12 8.51
N VAL A 63 3.43 0.85 8.33
CA VAL A 63 4.35 -0.28 8.49
C VAL A 63 5.51 -0.15 7.51
N ILE A 64 5.25 0.08 6.21
CA ILE A 64 6.28 0.23 5.18
C ILE A 64 7.26 1.36 5.51
N ARG A 65 6.75 2.51 5.98
CA ARG A 65 7.59 3.65 6.39
C ARG A 65 8.47 3.35 7.61
N ARG A 66 8.07 2.41 8.46
CA ARG A 66 8.84 2.01 9.65
C ARG A 66 9.72 0.78 9.45
N LEU A 67 9.66 0.12 8.29
CA LEU A 67 10.52 -1.03 8.00
C LEU A 67 12.00 -0.60 7.97
N ARG A 68 12.81 -1.28 8.78
CA ARG A 68 14.27 -1.10 8.83
C ARG A 68 14.94 -2.23 8.06
N CYS A 69 16.04 -1.91 7.40
CA CYS A 69 16.87 -2.93 6.77
C CYS A 69 17.52 -3.80 7.86
N PRO A 70 17.46 -5.14 7.78
CA PRO A 70 18.08 -6.01 8.79
C PRO A 70 19.61 -6.00 8.78
N VAL A 71 20.23 -5.44 7.72
CA VAL A 71 21.69 -5.38 7.58
C VAL A 71 22.24 -4.04 8.10
N CYS A 72 21.74 -2.92 7.58
CA CYS A 72 22.26 -1.60 7.94
C CYS A 72 21.42 -0.87 9.01
N HIS A 73 20.34 -1.49 9.52
CA HIS A 73 19.40 -0.94 10.50
C HIS A 73 18.74 0.41 10.14
N ASN A 74 19.05 0.97 8.98
CA ASN A 74 18.48 2.23 8.51
C ASN A 74 17.09 1.99 7.89
N VAL A 75 16.30 3.06 7.79
CA VAL A 75 14.95 3.02 7.21
C VAL A 75 15.04 2.55 5.75
N PHE A 76 14.32 1.47 5.43
CA PHE A 76 14.44 0.78 4.14
C PHE A 76 14.04 1.66 2.95
N VAL A 77 12.97 2.45 3.12
CA VAL A 77 12.43 3.36 2.09
C VAL A 77 13.21 4.67 1.96
N GLY A 78 14.16 4.97 2.86
CA GLY A 78 14.89 6.24 2.90
C GLY A 78 14.17 7.33 3.69
N LYS A 79 14.95 8.25 4.31
CA LYS A 79 14.42 9.36 5.13
C LYS A 79 14.13 10.64 4.35
N ARG A 80 14.94 10.95 3.32
CA ARG A 80 14.84 12.19 2.52
C ARG A 80 13.93 12.03 1.31
N GLU A 81 13.97 10.87 0.65
CA GLU A 81 13.13 10.53 -0.49
C GLU A 81 12.47 9.16 -0.25
N PRO A 82 11.32 9.11 0.44
CA PRO A 82 10.67 7.85 0.77
C PRO A 82 10.01 7.23 -0.47
N THR A 83 10.73 6.34 -1.16
CA THR A 83 10.14 5.51 -2.23
C THR A 83 9.48 4.29 -1.61
N LEU A 84 8.15 4.34 -1.45
CA LEU A 84 7.33 3.29 -0.81
C LEU A 84 7.47 1.91 -1.49
N PHE A 85 7.69 1.89 -2.80
CA PHE A 85 7.79 0.68 -3.62
C PHE A 85 9.20 0.46 -4.18
N THR A 86 10.21 0.37 -3.32
CA THR A 86 11.60 0.07 -3.73
C THR A 86 11.98 -1.41 -3.53
N PRO A 87 12.62 -2.06 -4.52
CA PRO A 87 13.16 -3.43 -4.37
C PRO A 87 14.50 -3.47 -3.63
N ILE A 88 15.15 -2.32 -3.43
CA ILE A 88 16.47 -2.16 -2.80
C ILE A 88 16.43 -1.20 -1.62
N CYS A 89 17.25 -1.45 -0.60
CA CYS A 89 17.46 -0.47 0.45
C CYS A 89 18.21 0.75 -0.11
N ARG A 90 17.67 1.95 0.07
CA ARG A 90 18.29 3.20 -0.42
C ARG A 90 19.62 3.54 0.27
N HIS A 91 19.88 3.00 1.46
CA HIS A 91 21.08 3.33 2.23
C HIS A 91 22.26 2.42 1.90
N CYS A 92 22.06 1.09 1.89
CA CYS A 92 23.13 0.14 1.64
C CYS A 92 23.11 -0.46 0.22
N GLY A 93 22.13 -0.11 -0.61
CA GLY A 93 21.98 -0.65 -1.97
C GLY A 93 21.59 -2.13 -2.03
N ARG A 94 21.69 -2.88 -0.92
CA ARG A 94 21.35 -4.30 -0.88
C ARG A 94 19.92 -4.53 -1.27
N ARG A 95 19.73 -5.54 -2.12
CA ARG A 95 18.39 -6.02 -2.43
C ARG A 95 17.80 -6.65 -1.19
N SER A 96 16.49 -6.53 -1.16
CA SER A 96 15.64 -7.07 -0.14
C SER A 96 15.71 -8.63 -0.20
N GLY A 97 16.76 -9.26 0.33
CA GLY A 97 16.99 -10.72 0.26
C GLY A 97 18.45 -11.22 0.16
N ASP A 98 19.45 -10.35 0.10
CA ASP A 98 20.85 -10.80 0.03
C ASP A 98 21.30 -11.46 1.35
N ARG A 99 21.72 -12.73 1.26
CA ARG A 99 22.20 -13.57 2.38
C ARG A 99 23.74 -13.57 2.49
N GLY A 100 24.38 -12.45 2.14
CA GLY A 100 25.83 -12.29 2.30
C GLY A 100 26.17 -11.89 3.72
#